data_AF-A0A7W8LFV5-F1
#
_entry.id   AF-A0A7W8LFV5-F1
#
_cell.length_a   1.000
_cell.length_b   1.000
_cell.length_c   1.000
_cell.angle_alpha   90.00
_cell.angle_beta   90.00
_cell.angle_gamma   90.00
#
_symmetry.space_group_name_H-M   'P 1'
#
loop_
_entity.id
_entity.type
_entity.pdbx_description
1 polymer ?
#
loop_
_entity_poly.entity_id
_entity_poly.type
_entity_poly.pdbx_seq_one_letter_code
_entity_poly.pdbx_strand_id
1 'polypeptide(L)' 'MISNAGFGVWNNTIDVTDQVRQQYANGTRVFVADNQYGDPSPGDRKYLYIFWKVNDAPTQSGVTGENDNRGIRIA' A
#
# COMPACT_ATOMS: atom_id res chain seq x y z
N MET A 1 -3.38 4.62 12.27
CA MET A 1 -1.91 4.49 12.18
C MET A 1 -1.57 3.42 11.17
N ILE A 2 -0.71 3.73 10.19
CA ILE A 2 -0.13 2.77 9.25
C ILE A 2 1.11 2.15 9.90
N SER A 3 1.08 0.83 10.11
CA SER A 3 2.16 0.10 10.81
C SER A 3 3.19 -0.46 9.83
N ASN A 4 2.74 -0.97 8.69
CA ASN A 4 3.60 -1.56 7.66
C ASN A 4 2.92 -1.43 6.29
N ALA A 5 3.69 -1.20 5.25
CA ALA A 5 3.24 -1.34 3.87
C ALA A 5 4.39 -1.82 2.98
N GLY A 6 4.06 -2.57 1.93
CA GLY A 6 5.02 -2.94 0.92
C GLY A 6 4.41 -2.97 -0.47
N PHE A 7 5.28 -2.86 -1.46
CA PHE A 7 4.93 -2.86 -2.87
C PHE A 7 5.80 -3.86 -3.62
N GLY A 8 5.19 -4.66 -4.49
CA GLY A 8 5.91 -5.63 -5.33
C GLY A 8 5.16 -6.92 -5.56
N VAL A 9 5.87 -7.99 -5.92
CA VAL A 9 5.29 -9.30 -6.21
C VAL A 9 6.26 -10.42 -5.86
N TRP A 10 5.74 -11.55 -5.38
CA TRP A 10 6.52 -12.70 -4.91
C TRP A 10 7.60 -12.29 -3.90
N ASN A 11 8.88 -12.43 -4.26
CA ASN A 11 10.03 -12.10 -3.41
C ASN A 11 10.65 -10.73 -3.78
N ASN A 12 10.12 -10.06 -4.81
CA ASN A 12 10.57 -8.76 -5.28
C ASN A 12 9.67 -7.68 -4.69
N THR A 13 9.92 -7.30 -3.44
CA THR A 13 9.13 -6.30 -2.71
C THR A 13 10.02 -5.24 -2.08
N ILE A 14 9.48 -4.04 -1.95
CA ILE A 14 10.10 -2.90 -1.27
C ILE A 14 9.20 -2.42 -0.14
N ASP A 15 9.81 -1.94 0.95
CA ASP A 15 9.09 -1.27 2.04
C ASP A 15 8.69 0.14 1.59
N VAL A 16 7.39 0.42 1.63
CA VAL A 16 6.80 1.70 1.24
C VAL A 16 6.04 2.36 2.39
N THR A 17 6.28 1.89 3.62
CA THR A 17 5.55 2.30 4.82
C THR A 17 5.58 3.82 4.99
N ASP A 18 6.74 4.45 4.82
CA ASP A 18 6.87 5.89 5.02
C ASP A 18 6.24 6.71 3.89
N GLN A 19 6.25 6.23 2.65
CA GLN A 19 5.54 6.85 1.54
C GLN A 19 4.03 6.82 1.77
N VAL A 20 3.49 5.68 2.17
CA VAL A 20 2.05 5.52 2.48
C VAL A 20 1.66 6.39 3.68
N ARG A 21 2.50 6.48 4.73
CA ARG A 21 2.28 7.39 5.87
C ARG A 21 2.24 8.85 5.44
N GLN A 22 3.19 9.29 4.60
CA GLN A 22 3.23 10.66 4.09
C GLN A 22 2.00 10.97 3.24
N GLN A 23 1.60 10.08 2.33
CA GLN A 23 0.37 10.23 1.55
C GLN A 23 -0.86 10.35 2.45
N TYR A 24 -1.00 9.48 3.46
CA TYR A 24 -2.11 9.54 4.41
C TYR A 24 -2.14 10.87 5.18
N ALA A 25 -0.98 11.34 5.64
CA ALA A 25 -0.81 12.62 6.32
C ALA A 25 -1.19 13.80 5.40
N ASN A 26 -0.92 13.69 4.11
CA ASN A 26 -1.29 14.67 3.08
C ASN A 26 -2.76 14.56 2.63
N GLY A 27 -3.56 13.70 3.24
CA GLY A 27 -5.00 13.60 2.99
C GLY A 27 -5.43 12.43 2.09
N THR A 28 -4.52 11.62 1.58
CA THR A 28 -4.87 10.42 0.80
C THR A 28 -5.66 9.43 1.66
N ARG A 29 -6.76 8.90 1.12
CA ARG A 29 -7.60 7.90 1.79
C ARG A 29 -7.81 6.64 0.95
N VAL A 30 -7.45 6.68 -0.33
CA VAL A 30 -7.52 5.55 -1.25
C VAL A 30 -6.13 5.37 -1.84
N PHE A 31 -5.54 4.21 -1.60
CA PHE A 31 -4.18 3.86 -2.02
C PHE A 31 -4.26 2.83 -3.14
N VAL A 32 -3.63 3.11 -4.26
CA VAL A 32 -3.58 2.23 -5.43
C VAL A 32 -2.16 1.70 -5.64
N ALA A 33 -2.04 0.51 -6.20
CA ALA A 33 -0.76 -0.04 -6.61
C ALA A 33 -0.29 0.66 -7.89
N ASP A 34 0.86 1.34 -7.82
CA ASP A 34 1.43 2.12 -8.92
C ASP A 34 2.95 2.31 -8.73
N ASN A 35 3.67 2.48 -9.83
CA ASN A 35 5.13 2.67 -9.85
C ASN A 35 5.63 3.95 -9.16
N GLN A 36 4.75 4.84 -8.69
CA GLN A 36 5.10 5.96 -7.79
C GLN A 36 5.84 5.50 -6.52
N TYR A 37 5.65 4.24 -6.10
CA TYR A 37 6.39 3.67 -4.97
C TYR A 37 7.79 3.16 -5.32
N GLY A 38 8.12 3.05 -6.62
CA GLY A 38 9.27 2.34 -7.17
C GLY A 38 8.87 1.08 -7.92
N ASP A 39 9.76 0.49 -8.72
CA ASP A 39 9.48 -0.71 -9.51
C ASP A 39 10.40 -1.89 -9.14
N PRO A 40 10.04 -2.72 -8.14
CA PRO A 40 10.84 -3.85 -7.71
C PRO A 40 10.82 -5.06 -8.66
N SER A 41 9.86 -5.15 -9.59
CA SER A 41 9.74 -6.29 -10.53
C SER A 41 9.28 -5.79 -11.90
N PRO A 42 10.20 -5.22 -12.71
CA PRO A 42 9.86 -4.67 -14.01
C PRO A 42 9.23 -5.71 -14.94
N GLY A 43 8.11 -5.36 -15.55
CA GLY A 43 7.35 -6.24 -16.44
C GLY A 43 6.36 -7.17 -15.73
N ASP A 44 6.44 -7.30 -14.41
CA ASP A 44 5.46 -8.03 -13.62
C ASP A 44 4.41 -7.10 -13.03
N ARG A 45 3.21 -7.67 -12.81
CA ARG A 45 2.14 -7.01 -12.09
C ARG A 45 2.44 -7.00 -10.59
N LYS A 46 2.53 -5.81 -10.01
CA LYS A 46 2.84 -5.60 -8.59
C LYS A 46 1.60 -5.34 -7.76
N TYR A 47 1.74 -5.49 -6.45
CA TYR A 47 0.69 -5.35 -5.47
C TYR A 47 1.15 -4.44 -4.34
N LEU A 48 0.26 -3.56 -3.90
CA LEU A 48 0.41 -2.77 -2.69
C LEU A 48 -0.33 -3.50 -1.57
N TYR A 49 0.33 -3.75 -0.45
CA TYR A 49 -0.31 -4.22 0.77
C TYR A 49 -0.06 -3.22 1.90
N ILE A 50 -1.08 -2.98 2.72
CA ILE A 50 -0.99 -2.03 3.84
C ILE A 50 -1.61 -2.67 5.09
N PHE A 51 -0.93 -2.55 6.22
CA PHE A 51 -1.44 -2.84 7.55
C PHE A 51 -1.67 -1.52 8.29
N TRP A 52 -2.85 -1.37 8.90
CA TRP A 52 -3.18 -0.20 9.68
C TRP A 52 -4.06 -0.52 10.89
N LYS A 53 -4.12 0.42 11.84
CA LYS A 53 -5.01 0.39 13.00
C LYS A 53 -5.81 1.68 13.06
N VAL A 54 -7.11 1.60 13.33
CA VAL A 54 -7.97 2.77 13.59
C VAL A 54 -8.33 2.76 15.07
N ASN A 55 -7.84 3.73 15.84
CA ASN A 55 -8.03 3.80 17.29
C ASN A 55 -7.68 2.46 17.99
N ASP A 56 -8.58 1.95 18.84
CA ASP A 56 -8.43 0.67 19.54
C ASP A 56 -8.96 -0.53 18.77
N ALA A 57 -9.33 -0.36 17.50
CA ALA A 57 -9.76 -1.48 16.66
C ALA A 57 -8.61 -2.48 16.45
N PRO A 58 -8.92 -3.76 16.17
CA PRO A 58 -7.92 -4.72 15.70
C PRO A 58 -7.16 -4.19 14.48
N THR A 59 -5.93 -4.67 14.30
CA THR A 59 -5.16 -4.40 13.08
C THR A 59 -5.95 -4.86 11.86
N GLN A 60 -6.06 -3.98 10.88
CA GLN A 60 -6.66 -4.22 9.58
C GLN A 60 -5.57 -4.31 8.52
N SER A 61 -5.91 -4.94 7.40
CA SER A 61 -5.05 -4.99 6.23
C SER A 61 -5.85 -4.94 4.95
N GLY A 62 -5.15 -4.63 3.85
CA GLY A 62 -5.72 -4.55 2.52
C GLY A 62 -4.65 -4.78 1.47
N VAL A 63 -5.06 -5.24 0.30
CA VAL A 63 -4.21 -5.46 -0.87
C VAL A 63 -4.91 -4.93 -2.12
N THR A 64 -4.15 -4.37 -3.04
CA THR A 64 -4.60 -3.98 -4.38
C THR A 64 -3.45 -4.23 -5.36
N GLY A 65 -3.76 -4.71 -6.56
CA GLY A 65 -2.79 -4.91 -7.63
C GLY A 65 -2.80 -3.78 -8.65
N GLU A 66 -1.68 -3.58 -9.35
CA GLU A 66 -1.64 -2.69 -10.52
C GLU A 66 -2.76 -3.10 -11.50
N ASN A 67 -3.42 -2.13 -12.12
CA ASN A 67 -4.59 -2.32 -13.00
C ASN A 67 -5.87 -2.86 -12.32
N ASP A 68 -5.93 -2.96 -11.00
CA ASP A 68 -7.22 -3.19 -10.32
C ASP A 68 -8.12 -1.96 -10.43
N ASN A 69 -9.43 -2.19 -10.42
CA ASN A 69 -10.43 -1.11 -10.47
C ASN A 69 -10.71 -0.47 -9.10
N ARG A 70 -9.99 -0.86 -8.04
CA ARG A 70 -10.19 -0.40 -6.66
C ARG A 70 -8.86 -0.38 -5.89
N GLY A 71 -8.70 0.63 -5.03
CA GLY A 71 -7.59 0.74 -4.09
C GLY A 71 -7.96 0.35 -2.66
N ILE A 72 -6.95 0.29 -1.78
CA ILE A 72 -7.11 0.12 -0.34
C ILE A 72 -7.67 1.43 0.23
N ARG A 73 -8.85 1.37 0.85
CA ARG A 73 -9.46 2.54 1.49
C ARG A 73 -9.19 2.52 2.99
N ILE A 74 -8.59 3.59 3.49
CA ILE A 74 -8.33 3.81 4.93
C ILE A 74 -9.06 5.08 5.33
N ALA A 75 -10.05 4.95 6.22
CA ALA A 75 -10.87 6.05 6.74
C ALA A 75 -10.58 6.29 8.22
#